data_AF-A0A3M5WT70-F1
#
_entry.id   AF-A0A3M5WT70-F1
#
_cell.length_a   1.000
_cell.length_b   1.000
_cell.length_c   1.000
_cell.angle_alpha   90.00
_cell.angle_beta   90.00
_cell.angle_gamma   90.00
#
_symmetry.space_group_name_H-M   'P 1'
#
loop_
_entity.id
_entity.type
_entity.pdbx_description
1 polymer ?
#
loop_
_entity_poly.entity_id
_entity_poly.type
_entity_poly.pdbx_seq_one_letter_code
_entity_poly.pdbx_strand_id
1 'polypeptide(L)'
;MGTAVGKRVGHRFLMLEARLMSVISKWIERIRILFWPVSRRKSMLLAPPMVAELLPDIPGGEPNLLPSSAWLVPLRVDFPMWQNSEPTPGNPEYLRVYWNDVLLEEKTWTGPVQPVDLFIMIAQQYLIEGRHRLRYRVETSNQVQTESETLVFVIDKTAPVFEDEGALIFPEEIIRDGLTAAWLDTHGDTVLAEVPAYFSPGAGDLIIWYWSSMPTGSEHTGTLTLEASDIGGAINIGFDRQVVLESGDGIRYVSYRLKDRSGNAGPRALAVALLVCAQPVPRVLPPPRVQKAAGSASASRLDPVDAFQGAVVSIPEDAVILPGETVRVQWAEPGSVGSFLTEIADSRLFSVPSTKIAPHFSKSIPVYYEVFENSVDSPHLSDRHTLSILGMTGFPVVQCDEVSGGRLSLQSIAEGDYARFTLDSWSFMGTDQFVSVEVHGVGSADNESLVVSVLDDYPVPLVGDNIDAGRISKTDLTRFLIGTQLDVRVRVSFDQTLSWQPFPSLRPTLYA
;
A
#
# COMPACT_ATOMS: atom_id res chain seq x y z
N MET A 1 29.25 -12.56 1.86
CA MET A 1 29.27 -12.15 0.44
C MET A 1 28.11 -12.83 -0.25
N GLY A 2 27.04 -12.09 -0.53
CA GLY A 2 25.84 -12.58 -1.22
C GLY A 2 25.05 -11.36 -1.64
N THR A 3 25.34 -10.85 -2.83
CA THR A 3 24.82 -9.60 -3.37
C THR A 3 23.44 -9.79 -3.96
N ALA A 4 22.46 -9.10 -3.39
CA ALA A 4 21.16 -8.84 -3.98
C ALA A 4 21.33 -7.84 -5.14
N VAL A 5 20.98 -8.25 -6.37
CA VAL A 5 20.75 -7.35 -7.49
C VAL A 5 19.43 -7.76 -8.12
N GLY A 6 18.35 -7.11 -7.68
CA GLY A 6 17.01 -7.33 -8.19
C GLY A 6 16.14 -6.14 -7.81
N LYS A 7 15.96 -5.24 -8.78
CA LYS A 7 15.01 -4.09 -8.85
C LYS A 7 15.73 -2.83 -9.36
N ARG A 8 16.19 -2.87 -10.61
CA ARG A 8 16.49 -1.64 -11.37
C ARG A 8 16.44 -1.86 -12.88
N VAL A 9 15.41 -2.55 -13.38
CA VAL A 9 15.21 -2.75 -14.83
C VAL A 9 13.76 -2.45 -15.28
N GLY A 10 12.80 -2.30 -14.37
CA GLY A 10 11.38 -2.09 -14.73
C GLY A 10 11.01 -0.69 -15.22
N HIS A 11 11.78 0.37 -14.93
CA HIS A 11 11.39 1.76 -15.27
C HIS A 11 12.12 2.34 -16.49
N ARG A 12 13.22 1.72 -16.95
CA ARG A 12 13.89 2.13 -18.20
C ARG A 12 13.36 1.42 -19.44
N PHE A 13 12.55 0.37 -19.27
CA PHE A 13 11.96 -0.37 -20.39
C PHE A 13 10.63 0.25 -20.88
N LEU A 14 9.81 0.80 -19.96
CA LEU A 14 8.54 1.46 -20.32
C LEU A 14 8.70 2.80 -21.07
N MET A 15 9.77 3.57 -20.82
CA MET A 15 10.03 4.80 -21.58
C MET A 15 10.61 4.55 -22.98
N LEU A 16 11.29 3.43 -23.21
CA LEU A 16 11.83 3.09 -24.53
C LEU A 16 10.72 2.59 -25.47
N GLU A 17 9.74 1.85 -24.95
CA GLU A 17 8.59 1.37 -25.72
C GLU A 17 7.64 2.51 -26.13
N ALA A 18 7.41 3.52 -25.29
CA ALA A 18 6.56 4.66 -25.66
C ALA A 18 7.16 5.52 -26.78
N ARG A 19 8.50 5.72 -26.80
CA ARG A 19 9.19 6.43 -27.89
C ARG A 19 9.25 5.60 -29.17
N LEU A 20 9.51 4.29 -29.09
CA LEU A 20 9.50 3.44 -30.28
C LEU A 20 8.09 3.29 -30.87
N MET A 21 7.05 3.17 -30.04
CA MET A 21 5.67 3.04 -30.49
C MET A 21 5.12 4.35 -31.08
N SER A 22 5.55 5.52 -30.60
CA SER A 22 5.23 6.81 -31.23
C SER A 22 5.93 6.99 -32.58
N VAL A 23 7.17 6.51 -32.72
CA VAL A 23 7.88 6.53 -34.01
C VAL A 23 7.27 5.54 -35.01
N ILE A 24 6.84 4.36 -34.55
CA ILE A 24 6.19 3.34 -35.38
C ILE A 24 4.75 3.76 -35.75
N SER A 25 3.98 4.41 -34.85
CA SER A 25 2.66 4.94 -35.19
C SER A 25 2.74 6.09 -36.19
N LYS A 26 3.73 7.00 -36.04
CA LYS A 26 4.02 8.05 -37.04
C LYS A 26 4.40 7.48 -38.41
N TRP A 27 5.01 6.30 -38.46
CA TRP A 27 5.30 5.58 -39.71
C TRP A 27 4.08 4.90 -40.33
N ILE A 28 3.14 4.38 -39.52
CA ILE A 28 1.90 3.74 -40.00
C ILE A 28 0.86 4.79 -40.45
N GLU A 29 0.81 5.96 -39.82
CA GLU A 29 0.04 7.13 -40.30
C GLU A 29 0.55 7.60 -41.68
N ARG A 30 1.87 7.54 -41.89
CA ARG A 30 2.56 7.88 -43.15
C ARG A 30 2.12 7.01 -44.32
N ILE A 31 1.71 5.75 -44.07
CA ILE A 31 1.23 4.82 -45.10
C ILE A 31 -0.29 4.93 -45.30
N ARG A 32 -1.06 5.29 -44.27
CA ARG A 32 -2.51 5.50 -44.37
C ARG A 32 -2.89 6.79 -45.12
N ILE A 33 -2.04 7.81 -45.11
CA ILE A 33 -2.30 9.09 -45.82
C ILE A 33 -1.96 9.00 -47.32
N LEU A 34 -1.26 7.95 -47.77
CA LEU A 34 -0.98 7.71 -49.20
C LEU A 34 -2.19 7.21 -50.00
N PHE A 35 -3.29 6.79 -49.36
CA PHE A 35 -4.50 6.31 -50.05
C PHE A 35 -5.80 6.74 -49.33
N TRP A 36 -6.27 7.98 -49.59
CA TRP A 36 -7.61 8.42 -49.22
C TRP A 36 -8.56 8.40 -50.44
N PRO A 37 -9.77 7.80 -50.39
CA PRO A 37 -10.73 7.89 -51.48
C PRO A 37 -11.39 9.28 -51.52
N VAL A 38 -11.19 9.99 -52.63
CA VAL A 38 -11.71 11.34 -52.87
C VAL A 38 -13.24 11.34 -52.81
N SER A 39 -13.82 11.84 -51.71
CA SER A 39 -15.21 12.25 -51.68
C SER A 39 -15.38 13.54 -52.49
N ARG A 40 -16.16 13.44 -53.57
CA ARG A 40 -16.45 14.49 -54.56
C ARG A 40 -17.30 15.60 -53.94
N ARG A 41 -16.59 16.62 -53.46
CA ARG A 41 -16.85 18.07 -53.57
C ARG A 41 -15.74 18.75 -52.74
N LYS A 42 -14.56 18.96 -53.33
CA LYS A 42 -13.36 19.43 -52.62
C LYS A 42 -12.64 20.52 -53.41
N SER A 43 -12.10 21.48 -52.66
CA SER A 43 -11.36 22.68 -53.04
C SER A 43 -10.34 22.47 -54.17
N MET A 44 -10.13 23.52 -54.98
CA MET A 44 -9.00 23.63 -55.93
C MET A 44 -7.64 23.81 -55.23
N LEU A 45 -7.53 23.50 -53.93
CA LEU A 45 -6.34 23.76 -53.13
C LEU A 45 -5.54 22.47 -52.88
N LEU A 46 -4.22 22.59 -52.82
CA LEU A 46 -3.31 21.54 -52.35
C LEU A 46 -3.46 21.34 -50.84
N ALA A 47 -3.03 20.19 -50.32
CA ALA A 47 -2.95 19.95 -48.88
C ALA A 47 -2.04 20.99 -48.19
N PRO A 48 -2.29 21.33 -46.92
CA PRO A 48 -1.48 22.32 -46.20
C PRO A 48 -0.04 21.83 -45.99
N PRO A 49 0.91 22.75 -45.74
CA PRO A 49 2.25 22.37 -45.32
C PRO A 49 2.21 21.61 -43.98
N MET A 50 3.22 20.77 -43.74
CA MET A 50 3.29 19.89 -42.57
C MET A 50 4.43 20.31 -41.64
N VAL A 51 4.12 20.45 -40.35
CA VAL A 51 5.10 20.70 -39.29
C VAL A 51 4.97 19.56 -38.27
N ALA A 52 5.97 18.70 -38.19
CA ALA A 52 5.90 17.45 -37.42
C ALA A 52 5.96 17.64 -35.90
N GLU A 53 6.45 18.81 -35.49
CA GLU A 53 6.70 19.23 -34.12
C GLU A 53 5.44 19.77 -33.41
N LEU A 54 4.38 20.12 -34.15
CA LEU A 54 3.15 20.65 -33.57
C LEU A 54 2.54 19.67 -32.56
N LEU A 55 2.11 20.19 -31.42
CA LEU A 55 1.43 19.45 -30.38
C LEU A 55 -0.01 19.10 -30.83
N PRO A 56 -0.55 17.93 -30.45
CA PRO A 56 -1.94 17.58 -30.71
C PRO A 56 -2.90 18.57 -30.05
N ASP A 57 -3.95 18.93 -30.76
CA ASP A 57 -5.02 19.79 -30.24
C ASP A 57 -5.73 19.16 -29.04
N ILE A 58 -6.07 19.98 -28.06
CA ILE A 58 -6.83 19.58 -26.87
C ILE A 58 -8.03 20.52 -26.69
N PRO A 59 -9.11 20.08 -26.03
CA PRO A 59 -10.22 20.96 -25.65
C PRO A 59 -9.72 22.16 -24.84
N GLY A 60 -10.15 23.37 -25.20
CA GLY A 60 -9.80 24.60 -24.50
C GLY A 60 -8.37 25.12 -24.73
N GLY A 61 -7.50 24.38 -25.42
CA GLY A 61 -6.13 24.79 -25.73
C GLY A 61 -5.97 25.42 -27.11
N GLU A 62 -4.78 25.97 -27.38
CA GLU A 62 -4.43 26.55 -28.67
C GLU A 62 -4.36 25.48 -29.76
N PRO A 63 -4.88 25.77 -30.98
CA PRO A 63 -4.78 24.86 -32.10
C PRO A 63 -3.36 24.87 -32.66
N ASN A 64 -2.86 23.69 -33.00
CA ASN A 64 -1.54 23.47 -33.60
C ASN A 64 -0.46 24.23 -32.82
N LEU A 65 -0.33 23.98 -31.53
CA LEU A 65 0.65 24.67 -30.70
C LEU A 65 2.05 24.15 -31.02
N LEU A 66 2.97 25.03 -31.40
CA LEU A 66 4.38 24.66 -31.53
C LEU A 66 4.96 24.53 -30.11
N PRO A 67 5.76 23.50 -29.78
CA PRO A 67 6.40 23.39 -28.46
C PRO A 67 7.68 24.23 -28.40
N SER A 68 8.04 24.63 -27.18
CA SER A 68 9.18 25.51 -26.91
C SER A 68 10.52 25.02 -27.39
N SER A 69 10.75 23.71 -27.39
CA SER A 69 11.96 23.12 -27.96
C SER A 69 12.08 23.34 -29.47
N ALA A 70 10.97 23.52 -30.19
CA ALA A 70 10.96 23.57 -31.65
C ALA A 70 11.25 24.96 -32.23
N TRP A 71 10.96 26.05 -31.52
CA TRP A 71 11.36 27.40 -31.96
C TRP A 71 12.75 27.83 -31.50
N LEU A 72 13.44 26.99 -30.72
CA LEU A 72 14.84 27.22 -30.34
C LEU A 72 15.83 26.87 -31.46
N VAL A 73 15.36 26.22 -32.53
CA VAL A 73 16.12 25.80 -33.71
C VAL A 73 15.36 26.19 -34.98
N PRO A 74 15.99 26.19 -36.17
CA PRO A 74 15.26 26.35 -37.43
C PRO A 74 14.16 25.29 -37.57
N LEU A 75 12.94 25.72 -37.90
CA LEU A 75 11.77 24.85 -37.98
C LEU A 75 11.68 24.18 -39.35
N ARG A 76 11.65 22.85 -39.37
CA ARG A 76 11.44 22.09 -40.60
C ARG A 76 9.96 22.15 -40.99
N VAL A 77 9.70 22.46 -42.25
CA VAL A 77 8.36 22.40 -42.85
C VAL A 77 8.42 21.52 -44.07
N ASP A 78 7.62 20.46 -44.10
CA ASP A 78 7.52 19.52 -45.21
C ASP A 78 6.32 19.84 -46.11
N PHE A 79 6.44 19.56 -47.41
CA PHE A 79 5.40 19.81 -48.41
C PHE A 79 4.94 18.51 -49.07
N PRO A 80 3.62 18.27 -49.16
CA PRO A 80 3.10 17.17 -49.97
C PRO A 80 3.49 17.32 -51.44
N MET A 81 3.91 16.22 -52.08
CA MET A 81 4.18 16.20 -53.51
C MET A 81 2.89 16.51 -54.30
N TRP A 82 2.96 17.45 -55.22
CA TRP A 82 1.84 17.82 -56.09
C TRP A 82 1.73 16.88 -57.29
N GLN A 83 0.54 16.86 -57.90
CA GLN A 83 0.28 16.07 -59.12
C GLN A 83 0.86 16.75 -60.35
N ASN A 84 1.13 15.96 -61.40
CA ASN A 84 1.59 16.44 -62.71
C ASN A 84 2.92 17.22 -62.67
N SER A 85 3.86 16.82 -61.79
CA SER A 85 5.21 17.40 -61.74
C SER A 85 6.09 16.79 -62.83
N GLU A 86 6.50 17.61 -63.80
CA GLU A 86 7.45 17.26 -64.86
C GLU A 86 8.38 18.44 -65.21
N PRO A 87 9.18 18.94 -64.25
CA PRO A 87 10.13 20.03 -64.48
C PRO A 87 11.23 19.63 -65.47
N THR A 88 11.59 20.56 -66.35
CA THR A 88 12.73 20.45 -67.27
C THR A 88 13.51 21.77 -67.30
N PRO A 89 14.73 21.83 -67.85
CA PRO A 89 15.47 23.10 -67.94
C PRO A 89 14.75 24.18 -68.76
N GLY A 90 13.90 23.77 -69.73
CA GLY A 90 13.09 24.70 -70.52
C GLY A 90 11.77 25.10 -69.88
N ASN A 91 11.24 24.26 -68.97
CA ASN A 91 9.97 24.47 -68.26
C ASN A 91 10.17 24.13 -66.77
N PRO A 92 10.74 25.06 -65.97
CA PRO A 92 10.97 24.83 -64.55
C PRO A 92 9.68 24.84 -63.73
N GLU A 93 9.72 24.24 -62.55
CA GLU A 93 8.65 24.31 -61.54
C GLU A 93 9.08 25.16 -60.35
N TYR A 94 8.11 25.86 -59.74
CA TYR A 94 8.37 26.76 -58.61
C TYR A 94 7.48 26.41 -57.42
N LEU A 95 8.08 26.29 -56.24
CA LEU A 95 7.40 26.27 -54.95
C LEU A 95 7.66 27.60 -54.25
N ARG A 96 6.62 28.38 -54.03
CA ARG A 96 6.68 29.66 -53.31
C ARG A 96 6.00 29.51 -51.97
N VAL A 97 6.75 29.65 -50.88
CA VAL A 97 6.25 29.50 -49.51
C VAL A 97 5.97 30.88 -48.95
N TYR A 98 4.79 31.05 -48.36
CA TYR A 98 4.34 32.31 -47.79
C TYR A 98 4.17 32.17 -46.28
N TRP A 99 4.86 33.04 -45.54
CA TRP A 99 4.74 33.19 -44.09
C TRP A 99 3.97 34.47 -43.79
N ASN A 100 2.81 34.34 -43.13
CA ASN A 100 1.91 35.48 -42.86
C ASN A 100 1.64 36.31 -44.13
N ASP A 101 1.37 35.60 -45.25
CA ASP A 101 1.09 36.16 -46.58
C ASP A 101 2.26 36.90 -47.26
N VAL A 102 3.46 36.87 -46.67
CA VAL A 102 4.70 37.39 -47.28
C VAL A 102 5.50 36.21 -47.86
N LEU A 103 6.03 36.36 -49.07
CA LEU A 103 6.92 35.36 -49.66
C LEU A 103 8.16 35.19 -48.78
N LEU A 104 8.32 34.00 -48.23
CA LEU A 104 9.43 33.63 -47.36
C LEU A 104 10.57 33.01 -48.15
N GLU A 105 10.25 32.04 -49.00
CA GLU A 105 11.22 31.27 -49.75
C GLU A 105 10.63 30.83 -51.09
N GLU A 106 11.48 30.75 -52.12
CA GLU A 106 11.16 30.15 -53.41
C GLU A 106 12.16 29.04 -53.70
N LYS A 107 11.64 27.86 -54.07
CA LYS A 107 12.43 26.75 -54.61
C LYS A 107 12.09 26.56 -56.08
N THR A 108 13.11 26.23 -56.86
CA THR A 108 12.99 25.99 -58.30
C THR A 108 13.55 24.63 -58.66
N TRP A 109 12.84 23.89 -59.51
CA TRP A 109 13.30 22.62 -60.06
C TRP A 109 13.34 22.68 -61.58
N THR A 110 14.47 22.25 -62.16
CA THR A 110 14.69 22.08 -63.60
C THR A 110 14.83 20.62 -64.01
N GLY A 111 14.55 19.69 -63.07
CA GLY A 111 14.57 18.24 -63.25
C GLY A 111 13.74 17.58 -62.14
N PRO A 112 13.43 16.27 -62.21
CA PRO A 112 12.42 15.63 -61.39
C PRO A 112 12.55 15.94 -59.89
N VAL A 113 11.47 16.45 -59.29
CA VAL A 113 11.43 16.83 -57.86
C VAL A 113 11.63 15.59 -56.99
N GLN A 114 12.67 15.60 -56.17
CA GLN A 114 12.93 14.48 -55.25
C GLN A 114 12.20 14.70 -53.92
N PRO A 115 11.62 13.65 -53.30
CA PRO A 115 10.95 13.78 -52.01
C PRO A 115 11.85 14.35 -50.89
N VAL A 116 13.16 14.14 -50.98
CA VAL A 116 14.13 14.68 -50.01
C VAL A 116 14.24 16.21 -50.08
N ASP A 117 13.86 16.84 -51.19
CA ASP A 117 13.96 18.29 -51.39
C ASP A 117 12.68 19.05 -50.98
N LEU A 118 11.60 18.33 -50.66
CA LEU A 118 10.28 18.86 -50.35
C LEU A 118 10.15 19.36 -48.90
N PHE A 119 11.10 20.18 -48.48
CA PHE A 119 11.04 20.87 -47.19
C PHE A 119 11.72 22.23 -47.24
N ILE A 120 11.40 23.12 -46.29
CA ILE A 120 12.22 24.31 -46.00
C ILE A 120 12.60 24.32 -44.52
N MET A 121 13.59 25.15 -44.19
CA MET A 121 13.96 25.43 -42.80
C MET A 121 13.63 26.89 -42.49
N ILE A 122 12.56 27.12 -41.76
CA ILE A 122 12.18 28.48 -41.33
C ILE A 122 13.15 28.91 -40.24
N ALA A 123 13.92 29.96 -40.50
CA ALA A 123 14.89 30.49 -39.56
C ALA A 123 14.22 31.00 -38.27
N GLN A 124 14.90 30.83 -37.13
CA GLN A 124 14.38 31.16 -35.80
C GLN A 124 13.85 32.61 -35.67
N GLN A 125 14.43 33.56 -36.40
CA GLN A 125 14.01 34.96 -36.39
C GLN A 125 12.56 35.18 -36.87
N TYR A 126 11.99 34.25 -37.64
CA TYR A 126 10.59 34.29 -38.09
C TYR A 126 9.63 33.64 -37.09
N LEU A 127 10.14 32.78 -36.21
CA LEU A 127 9.38 32.05 -35.20
C LEU A 127 9.12 32.95 -33.99
N ILE A 128 8.49 34.10 -34.20
CA ILE A 128 8.10 35.05 -33.15
C ILE A 128 6.82 34.57 -32.45
N GLU A 129 6.47 35.20 -31.34
CA GLU A 129 5.22 34.89 -30.63
C GLU A 129 3.99 35.30 -31.44
N GLY A 130 2.94 34.49 -31.36
CA GLY A 130 1.64 34.77 -31.92
C GLY A 130 1.10 33.67 -32.84
N ARG A 131 0.01 34.01 -33.52
CA ARG A 131 -0.66 33.13 -34.48
C ARG A 131 -0.06 33.32 -35.87
N HIS A 132 0.41 32.22 -36.46
CA HIS A 132 1.09 32.21 -37.75
C HIS A 132 0.29 31.47 -38.81
N ARG A 133 0.40 31.96 -40.06
CA ARG A 133 -0.22 31.38 -41.25
C ARG A 133 0.87 30.94 -42.20
N LEU A 134 0.85 29.66 -42.57
CA LEU A 134 1.78 29.08 -43.53
C LEU A 134 1.00 28.47 -44.70
N ARG A 135 1.33 28.89 -45.91
CA ARG A 135 0.78 28.34 -47.14
C ARG A 135 1.84 28.34 -48.22
N TYR A 136 1.61 27.59 -49.28
CA TYR A 136 2.49 27.58 -50.43
C TYR A 136 1.70 27.65 -51.74
N ARG A 137 2.37 28.07 -52.80
CA ARG A 137 1.87 28.03 -54.17
C ARG A 137 2.85 27.27 -55.03
N VAL A 138 2.31 26.34 -55.82
CA VAL A 138 3.08 25.62 -56.84
C VAL A 138 2.74 26.21 -58.20
N GLU A 139 3.76 26.42 -59.02
CA GLU A 139 3.65 26.65 -60.46
C GLU A 139 4.31 25.47 -61.17
N THR A 140 3.51 24.66 -61.86
CA THR A 140 3.98 23.46 -62.58
C THR A 140 4.57 23.81 -63.94
N SER A 141 5.24 22.85 -64.59
CA SER A 141 5.95 23.08 -65.86
C SER A 141 5.04 23.51 -67.02
N ASN A 142 3.73 23.25 -66.91
CA ASN A 142 2.68 23.72 -67.81
C ASN A 142 2.06 25.08 -67.41
N GLN A 143 2.71 25.83 -66.52
CA GLN A 143 2.29 27.16 -66.03
C GLN A 143 0.98 27.19 -65.22
N VAL A 144 0.47 26.02 -64.79
CA VAL A 144 -0.68 25.95 -63.90
C VAL A 144 -0.24 26.34 -62.49
N GLN A 145 -0.95 27.29 -61.89
CA GLN A 145 -0.72 27.72 -60.51
C GLN A 145 -1.79 27.16 -59.59
N THR A 146 -1.38 26.51 -58.51
CA THR A 146 -2.27 25.96 -57.48
C THR A 146 -1.78 26.36 -56.10
N GLU A 147 -2.67 26.92 -55.27
CA GLU A 147 -2.37 27.26 -53.88
C GLU A 147 -2.68 26.10 -52.94
N SER A 148 -2.02 26.06 -51.78
CA SER A 148 -2.35 25.14 -50.69
C SER A 148 -3.45 25.68 -49.78
N GLU A 149 -4.06 24.79 -49.01
CA GLU A 149 -4.72 25.14 -47.76
C GLU A 149 -3.70 25.83 -46.82
N THR A 150 -4.20 26.72 -45.95
CA THR A 150 -3.36 27.43 -44.99
C THR A 150 -3.27 26.63 -43.70
N LEU A 151 -2.05 26.24 -43.30
CA LEU A 151 -1.77 25.78 -41.94
C LEU A 151 -1.77 27.02 -41.03
N VAL A 152 -2.60 26.97 -39.97
CA VAL A 152 -2.60 28.00 -38.94
C VAL A 152 -2.18 27.38 -37.62
N PHE A 153 -1.18 27.97 -36.97
CA PHE A 153 -0.57 27.43 -35.77
C PHE A 153 -0.15 28.55 -34.83
N VAL A 154 0.09 28.22 -33.55
CA VAL A 154 0.43 29.20 -32.51
C VAL A 154 1.84 28.95 -32.00
N ILE A 155 2.59 30.03 -31.82
CA ILE A 155 3.87 30.05 -31.12
C ILE A 155 3.63 30.88 -29.86
N ASP A 156 3.73 30.25 -28.70
CA ASP A 156 3.58 30.92 -27.41
C ASP A 156 4.91 30.93 -26.69
N LYS A 157 5.53 32.09 -26.50
CA LYS A 157 6.82 32.20 -25.81
C LYS A 157 6.70 32.73 -24.38
N THR A 158 5.47 32.98 -23.94
CA THR A 158 5.21 33.66 -22.67
C THR A 158 5.03 32.63 -21.58
N ALA A 159 6.01 32.57 -20.66
CA ALA A 159 5.88 31.70 -19.50
C ALA A 159 4.76 32.17 -18.57
N PRO A 160 4.07 31.25 -17.88
CA PRO A 160 3.07 31.60 -16.88
C PRO A 160 3.72 32.36 -15.71
N VAL A 161 3.03 33.37 -15.20
CA VAL A 161 3.50 34.24 -14.11
C VAL A 161 2.40 34.35 -13.05
N PHE A 162 2.79 34.29 -11.79
CA PHE A 162 1.89 34.48 -10.65
C PHE A 162 1.34 35.91 -10.57
N GLU A 163 0.13 36.09 -10.03
CA GLU A 163 -0.39 37.43 -9.74
C GLU A 163 0.37 38.11 -8.59
N ASP A 164 0.89 37.31 -7.65
CA ASP A 164 1.72 37.73 -6.52
C ASP A 164 2.95 36.80 -6.38
N GLU A 165 3.46 36.52 -5.17
CA GLU A 165 4.60 35.60 -4.98
C GLU A 165 4.26 34.11 -5.21
N GLY A 166 2.98 33.79 -5.48
CA GLY A 166 2.52 32.43 -5.79
C GLY A 166 2.55 31.48 -4.59
N ALA A 167 2.55 31.98 -3.36
CA ALA A 167 2.51 31.12 -2.17
C ALA A 167 1.22 30.27 -2.14
N LEU A 168 1.36 28.96 -1.94
CA LEU A 168 0.21 28.05 -1.78
C LEU A 168 -0.64 28.44 -0.57
N ILE A 169 -1.95 28.28 -0.69
CA ILE A 169 -2.90 28.59 0.38
C ILE A 169 -3.28 27.27 1.07
N PHE A 170 -2.86 27.12 2.32
CA PHE A 170 -3.20 25.95 3.16
C PHE A 170 -4.35 26.28 4.11
N PRO A 171 -5.11 25.26 4.59
CA PRO A 171 -6.06 25.40 5.68
C PRO A 171 -5.47 26.12 6.89
N GLU A 172 -6.25 27.03 7.50
CA GLU A 172 -5.78 27.88 8.60
C GLU A 172 -5.36 27.06 9.84
N GLU A 173 -6.00 25.90 10.09
CA GLU A 173 -5.61 25.04 11.21
C GLU A 173 -4.17 24.52 11.06
N ILE A 174 -3.73 24.19 9.84
CA ILE A 174 -2.36 23.74 9.59
C ILE A 174 -1.37 24.87 9.87
N ILE A 175 -1.70 26.10 9.46
CA ILE A 175 -0.84 27.27 9.67
C ILE A 175 -0.73 27.62 11.16
N ARG A 176 -1.85 27.53 11.89
CA ARG A 176 -1.93 27.89 13.31
C ARG A 176 -1.36 26.82 14.24
N ASP A 177 -1.75 25.57 14.03
CA ASP A 177 -1.53 24.47 14.98
C ASP A 177 -0.45 23.48 14.52
N GLY A 178 -0.04 23.56 13.24
CA GLY A 178 0.84 22.59 12.59
C GLY A 178 0.08 21.41 11.99
N LEU A 179 0.73 20.72 11.05
CA LEU A 179 0.21 19.52 10.42
C LEU A 179 0.47 18.30 11.32
N THR A 180 -0.58 17.78 11.95
CA THR A 180 -0.52 16.65 12.88
C THR A 180 -1.07 15.36 12.26
N ALA A 181 -0.78 14.21 12.90
CA ALA A 181 -1.37 12.93 12.52
C ALA A 181 -2.91 12.95 12.65
N ALA A 182 -3.44 13.55 13.72
CA ALA A 182 -4.88 13.69 13.94
C ALA A 182 -5.56 14.56 12.87
N TRP A 183 -4.87 15.62 12.41
CA TRP A 183 -5.37 16.42 11.28
C TRP A 183 -5.49 15.55 10.02
N LEU A 184 -4.47 14.76 9.71
CA LEU A 184 -4.50 13.85 8.55
C LEU A 184 -5.62 12.79 8.67
N ASP A 185 -5.79 12.19 9.85
CA ASP A 185 -6.82 11.17 10.11
C ASP A 185 -8.24 11.73 9.89
N THR A 186 -8.48 12.99 10.25
CA THR A 186 -9.78 13.65 10.13
C THR A 186 -10.04 14.26 8.75
N HIS A 187 -9.02 14.39 7.90
CA HIS A 187 -9.08 15.04 6.58
C HIS A 187 -8.77 14.08 5.42
N GLY A 188 -8.96 12.77 5.62
CA GLY A 188 -8.86 11.78 4.56
C GLY A 188 -7.44 11.55 4.04
N ASP A 189 -6.45 11.63 4.94
CA ASP A 189 -5.04 11.32 4.68
C ASP A 189 -4.37 12.19 3.60
N THR A 190 -4.98 13.32 3.23
CA THR A 190 -4.49 14.21 2.17
C THR A 190 -4.51 15.66 2.64
N VAL A 191 -3.38 16.33 2.53
CA VAL A 191 -3.34 17.79 2.69
C VAL A 191 -3.65 18.42 1.35
N LEU A 192 -4.72 19.22 1.28
CA LEU A 192 -5.05 20.01 0.10
C LEU A 192 -4.51 21.43 0.28
N ALA A 193 -3.88 21.95 -0.77
CA ALA A 193 -3.48 23.35 -0.87
C ALA A 193 -4.06 23.97 -2.13
N GLU A 194 -4.63 25.15 -2.00
CA GLU A 194 -5.12 25.94 -3.13
C GLU A 194 -3.96 26.64 -3.83
N VAL A 195 -3.96 26.55 -5.16
CA VAL A 195 -3.03 27.26 -6.03
C VAL A 195 -3.60 28.67 -6.26
N PRO A 196 -2.90 29.74 -5.84
CA PRO A 196 -3.38 31.10 -6.04
C PRO A 196 -3.49 31.44 -7.52
N ALA A 197 -4.26 32.50 -7.81
CA ALA A 197 -4.43 33.00 -9.17
C ALA A 197 -3.08 33.33 -9.83
N TYR A 198 -2.99 33.03 -11.13
CA TYR A 198 -1.85 33.34 -11.98
C TYR A 198 -2.35 33.75 -13.36
N PHE A 199 -1.52 34.48 -14.10
CA PHE A 199 -1.92 35.04 -15.39
C PHE A 199 -1.97 33.98 -16.49
N SER A 200 -3.03 34.05 -17.29
CA SER A 200 -3.27 33.22 -18.47
C SER A 200 -3.28 31.70 -18.20
N PRO A 201 -4.08 31.20 -17.24
CA PRO A 201 -4.20 29.76 -17.04
C PRO A 201 -4.80 29.10 -18.29
N GLY A 202 -4.10 28.10 -18.81
CA GLY A 202 -4.46 27.38 -20.03
C GLY A 202 -4.69 25.89 -19.79
N ALA A 203 -5.58 25.30 -20.59
CA ALA A 203 -5.68 23.84 -20.64
C ALA A 203 -4.34 23.25 -21.13
N GLY A 204 -3.87 22.22 -20.45
CA GLY A 204 -2.58 21.57 -20.70
C GLY A 204 -1.40 22.16 -19.93
N ASP A 205 -1.61 23.23 -19.15
CA ASP A 205 -0.59 23.74 -18.23
C ASP A 205 -0.31 22.73 -17.13
N LEU A 206 0.94 22.71 -16.67
CA LEU A 206 1.43 21.82 -15.62
C LEU A 206 1.72 22.60 -14.34
N ILE A 207 1.17 22.11 -13.24
CA ILE A 207 1.50 22.54 -11.88
C ILE A 207 2.37 21.45 -11.26
N ILE A 208 3.63 21.77 -10.97
CA ILE A 208 4.63 20.81 -10.49
C ILE A 208 5.08 21.24 -9.09
N TRP A 209 4.78 20.45 -8.06
CA TRP A 209 5.06 20.84 -6.67
C TRP A 209 6.11 19.98 -5.98
N TYR A 210 6.64 20.56 -4.90
CA TYR A 210 7.79 20.09 -4.17
C TYR A 210 7.56 20.23 -2.67
N TRP A 211 8.02 19.22 -1.92
CA TRP A 211 7.96 19.18 -0.46
C TRP A 211 9.35 18.88 0.11
N SER A 212 9.90 19.79 0.91
CA SER A 212 11.30 19.71 1.34
C SER A 212 11.53 20.08 2.80
N SER A 213 12.66 19.64 3.36
CA SER A 213 13.21 20.17 4.61
C SER A 213 14.00 21.49 4.42
N MET A 214 14.27 21.89 3.17
CA MET A 214 15.00 23.11 2.84
C MET A 214 14.13 24.09 2.02
N PRO A 215 14.24 25.41 2.23
CA PRO A 215 13.46 26.40 1.47
C PRO A 215 13.64 26.31 -0.05
N THR A 216 14.83 25.89 -0.49
CA THR A 216 15.20 25.78 -1.91
C THR A 216 15.18 24.35 -2.44
N GLY A 217 14.68 23.38 -1.64
CA GLY A 217 14.67 21.97 -2.01
C GLY A 217 13.88 21.70 -3.29
N SER A 218 14.20 20.62 -3.99
CA SER A 218 13.60 20.30 -5.30
C SER A 218 13.11 18.86 -5.37
N GLU A 219 12.79 18.27 -4.22
CA GLU A 219 12.17 16.96 -4.13
C GLU A 219 10.77 17.03 -4.75
N HIS A 220 10.63 16.45 -5.94
CA HIS A 220 9.37 16.44 -6.69
C HIS A 220 8.38 15.48 -6.04
N THR A 221 7.18 15.97 -5.77
CA THR A 221 6.15 15.22 -5.05
C THR A 221 4.92 14.94 -5.92
N GLY A 222 4.61 15.82 -6.87
CA GLY A 222 3.48 15.61 -7.76
C GLY A 222 3.40 16.61 -8.91
N THR A 223 2.52 16.27 -9.86
CA THR A 223 2.24 17.10 -11.04
C THR A 223 0.75 16.99 -11.36
N LEU A 224 0.12 18.13 -11.64
CA LEU A 224 -1.24 18.24 -12.15
C LEU A 224 -1.19 18.86 -13.55
N THR A 225 -1.88 18.26 -14.51
CA THR A 225 -2.11 18.85 -15.83
C THR A 225 -3.51 19.45 -15.84
N LEU A 226 -3.64 20.73 -16.17
CA LEU A 226 -4.94 21.39 -16.19
C LEU A 226 -5.78 20.95 -17.39
N GLU A 227 -7.06 20.69 -17.13
CA GLU A 227 -8.08 20.44 -18.13
C GLU A 227 -8.90 21.71 -18.39
N ALA A 228 -9.67 21.73 -19.49
CA ALA A 228 -10.53 22.87 -19.81
C ALA A 228 -11.57 23.18 -18.71
N SER A 229 -11.96 22.18 -17.91
CA SER A 229 -12.88 22.34 -16.78
C SER A 229 -12.26 23.01 -15.55
N ASP A 230 -10.92 23.01 -15.44
CA ASP A 230 -10.22 23.60 -14.29
C ASP A 230 -10.08 25.12 -14.44
N ILE A 231 -10.19 25.61 -15.68
CA ILE A 231 -9.98 27.03 -16.00
C ILE A 231 -11.13 27.87 -15.44
N GLY A 232 -10.78 28.85 -14.62
CA GLY A 232 -11.72 29.74 -13.93
C GLY A 232 -12.31 29.18 -12.63
N GLY A 233 -11.93 27.95 -12.24
CA GLY A 233 -12.23 27.35 -10.94
C GLY A 233 -11.07 27.47 -9.95
N ALA A 234 -11.33 27.08 -8.70
CA ALA A 234 -10.29 26.93 -7.69
C ALA A 234 -9.48 25.64 -7.98
N ILE A 235 -8.16 25.78 -8.09
CA ILE A 235 -7.26 24.66 -8.37
C ILE A 235 -6.63 24.21 -7.06
N ASN A 236 -6.78 22.92 -6.73
CA ASN A 236 -6.21 22.34 -5.52
C ASN A 236 -5.18 21.27 -5.87
N ILE A 237 -4.07 21.24 -5.15
CA ILE A 237 -3.05 20.18 -5.22
C ILE A 237 -2.98 19.43 -3.90
N GLY A 238 -2.73 18.12 -3.98
CA GLY A 238 -2.74 17.22 -2.83
C GLY A 238 -1.35 16.74 -2.41
N PHE A 239 -1.17 16.54 -1.11
CA PHE A 239 -0.01 15.91 -0.51
C PHE A 239 -0.47 14.73 0.36
N ASP A 240 -0.11 13.52 -0.05
CA ASP A 240 -0.52 12.30 0.65
C ASP A 240 0.18 12.16 2.01
N ARG A 241 -0.49 11.50 2.97
CA ARG A 241 0.05 11.15 4.29
C ARG A 241 1.47 10.57 4.22
N GLN A 242 1.74 9.70 3.23
CA GLN A 242 3.04 9.07 3.08
C GLN A 242 4.15 10.11 2.89
N VAL A 243 3.92 11.15 2.08
CA VAL A 243 4.90 12.23 1.86
C VAL A 243 5.18 12.97 3.18
N VAL A 244 4.13 13.27 3.93
CA VAL A 244 4.24 13.98 5.22
C VAL A 244 5.06 13.16 6.20
N LEU A 245 4.72 11.88 6.37
CA LEU A 245 5.38 10.97 7.30
C LEU A 245 6.83 10.67 6.91
N GLU A 246 7.11 10.42 5.63
CA GLU A 246 8.48 10.17 5.14
C GLU A 246 9.37 11.40 5.27
N SER A 247 8.78 12.60 5.15
CA SER A 247 9.53 13.82 5.37
C SER A 247 9.94 13.99 6.83
N GLY A 248 9.22 13.37 7.78
CA GLY A 248 9.42 13.49 9.22
C GLY A 248 8.95 14.82 9.82
N ASP A 249 9.08 14.96 11.13
CA ASP A 249 8.66 16.15 11.86
C ASP A 249 9.61 17.35 11.71
N GLY A 250 9.09 18.55 12.03
CA GLY A 250 9.77 19.84 11.95
C GLY A 250 9.27 20.72 10.80
N ILE A 251 9.98 21.82 10.53
CA ILE A 251 9.58 22.75 9.47
C ILE A 251 9.79 22.11 8.10
N ARG A 252 8.75 22.08 7.27
CA ARG A 252 8.78 21.70 5.86
C ARG A 252 8.42 22.88 4.98
N TYR A 253 9.05 22.94 3.82
CA TYR A 253 8.87 24.01 2.85
C TYR A 253 8.18 23.44 1.63
N VAL A 254 7.04 24.03 1.29
CA VAL A 254 6.21 23.60 0.17
C VAL A 254 6.17 24.69 -0.89
N SER A 255 6.46 24.33 -2.14
CA SER A 255 6.45 25.27 -3.27
C SER A 255 6.10 24.54 -4.56
N TYR A 256 5.88 25.30 -5.64
CA TYR A 256 5.60 24.73 -6.96
C TYR A 256 6.17 25.58 -8.10
N ARG A 257 6.05 25.07 -9.31
CA ARG A 257 6.33 25.76 -10.58
C ARG A 257 5.18 25.52 -11.54
N LEU A 258 4.91 26.55 -12.33
CA LEU A 258 4.02 26.48 -13.48
C LEU A 258 4.83 26.23 -14.74
N LYS A 259 4.26 25.47 -15.67
CA LYS A 259 4.82 25.28 -17.00
C LYS A 259 3.67 25.20 -17.99
N ASP A 260 3.65 26.08 -18.97
CA ASP A 260 2.57 26.07 -19.95
C ASP A 260 2.62 24.81 -20.85
N ARG A 261 1.55 24.61 -21.61
CA ARG A 261 1.45 23.49 -22.57
C ARG A 261 2.56 23.50 -23.62
N SER A 262 3.05 24.68 -24.03
CA SER A 262 4.17 24.76 -24.97
C SER A 262 5.52 24.39 -24.34
N GLY A 263 5.58 24.45 -23.02
CA GLY A 263 6.69 24.05 -22.20
C GLY A 263 7.54 25.20 -21.67
N ASN A 264 7.09 26.46 -21.74
CA ASN A 264 7.77 27.55 -21.05
C ASN A 264 7.53 27.41 -19.53
N ALA A 265 8.63 27.39 -18.78
CA ALA A 265 8.57 27.27 -17.32
C ALA A 265 8.57 28.66 -16.68
N GLY A 266 7.60 28.91 -15.80
CA GLY A 266 7.52 30.12 -14.99
C GLY A 266 8.54 30.17 -13.84
N PRO A 267 8.54 31.26 -13.07
CA PRO A 267 9.32 31.35 -11.84
C PRO A 267 8.86 30.29 -10.82
N ARG A 268 9.70 30.05 -9.81
CA ARG A 268 9.31 29.21 -8.68
C ARG A 268 8.48 30.04 -7.71
N ALA A 269 7.37 29.49 -7.24
CA ALA A 269 6.53 30.09 -6.21
C ALA A 269 7.29 30.26 -4.89
N LEU A 270 6.88 31.25 -4.09
CA LEU A 270 7.33 31.39 -2.71
C LEU A 270 7.03 30.11 -1.93
N ALA A 271 8.02 29.64 -1.18
CA ALA A 271 7.85 28.48 -0.34
C ALA A 271 7.06 28.83 0.93
N VAL A 272 6.03 28.05 1.23
CA VAL A 272 5.29 28.12 2.48
C VAL A 272 5.96 27.21 3.50
N ALA A 273 6.26 27.75 4.68
CA ALA A 273 6.81 26.97 5.80
C ALA A 273 5.66 26.39 6.64
N LEU A 274 5.61 25.07 6.77
CA LEU A 274 4.65 24.33 7.58
C LEU A 274 5.38 23.64 8.73
N LEU A 275 4.85 23.78 9.94
CA LEU A 275 5.29 22.93 11.06
C LEU A 275 4.63 21.57 10.93
N VAL A 276 5.42 20.50 10.77
CA VAL A 276 4.92 19.12 10.75
C VAL A 276 5.20 18.45 12.09
N CYS A 277 4.15 17.92 12.70
CA CYS A 277 4.15 17.16 13.96
C CYS A 277 3.29 15.90 13.76
N ALA A 278 3.59 15.15 12.70
CA ALA A 278 2.81 14.00 12.27
C ALA A 278 3.34 12.68 12.84
N GLN A 279 4.52 12.68 13.47
CA GLN A 279 5.05 11.54 14.18
C GLN A 279 4.71 11.65 15.68
N PRO A 280 4.41 10.52 16.35
CA PRO A 280 4.25 10.53 17.80
C PRO A 280 5.52 11.08 18.45
N VAL A 281 5.38 12.00 19.42
CA VAL A 281 6.50 12.60 20.16
C VAL A 281 7.46 11.49 20.62
N PRO A 282 8.74 11.52 20.19
CA PRO A 282 9.71 10.51 20.61
C PRO A 282 9.80 10.46 22.14
N ARG A 283 9.44 9.32 22.71
CA ARG A 283 9.42 9.07 24.16
C ARG A 283 9.97 7.70 24.47
N VAL A 284 10.59 7.56 25.62
CA VAL A 284 11.16 6.29 26.07
C VAL A 284 10.06 5.50 26.78
N LEU A 285 9.59 4.43 26.14
CA LEU A 285 8.57 3.53 26.67
C LEU A 285 9.13 2.10 26.76
N PRO A 286 9.87 1.77 27.84
CA PRO A 286 10.50 0.46 28.03
C PRO A 286 9.44 -0.65 28.17
N PRO A 287 9.80 -1.93 27.99
CA PRO A 287 8.85 -3.04 28.09
C PRO A 287 8.22 -3.14 29.48
N PRO A 288 6.94 -3.55 29.59
CA PRO A 288 6.34 -3.82 30.89
C PRO A 288 6.99 -5.02 31.58
N ARG A 289 6.77 -5.13 32.89
CA ARG A 289 7.20 -6.27 33.71
C ARG A 289 6.00 -7.02 34.27
N VAL A 290 6.03 -8.34 34.19
CA VAL A 290 5.03 -9.19 34.83
C VAL A 290 5.52 -9.55 36.23
N GLN A 291 4.75 -9.22 37.27
CA GLN A 291 5.12 -9.53 38.64
C GLN A 291 5.19 -11.05 38.85
N LYS A 292 6.13 -11.49 39.70
CA LYS A 292 6.50 -12.90 39.95
C LYS A 292 7.09 -13.66 38.76
N ALA A 293 7.12 -13.09 37.56
CA ALA A 293 7.90 -13.66 36.47
C ALA A 293 9.40 -13.38 36.65
N ALA A 294 10.23 -14.37 36.31
CA ALA A 294 11.69 -14.28 36.44
C ALA A 294 12.35 -14.14 35.07
N GLY A 295 13.23 -13.15 34.90
CA GLY A 295 13.96 -12.93 33.65
C GLY A 295 14.59 -11.55 33.53
N SER A 296 14.79 -11.12 32.28
CA SER A 296 15.31 -9.80 31.92
C SER A 296 14.18 -8.77 31.76
N ALA A 297 14.54 -7.53 31.42
CA ALA A 297 13.58 -6.47 31.15
C ALA A 297 12.69 -6.78 29.94
N SER A 298 13.20 -7.46 28.92
CA SER A 298 12.49 -7.73 27.66
C SER A 298 11.98 -9.16 27.53
N ALA A 299 12.38 -10.09 28.40
CA ALA A 299 11.86 -11.45 28.39
C ALA A 299 11.87 -12.10 29.77
N SER A 300 10.78 -12.77 30.15
CA SER A 300 10.68 -13.46 31.44
C SER A 300 9.88 -14.76 31.35
N ARG A 301 10.00 -15.57 32.39
CA ARG A 301 9.26 -16.83 32.56
C ARG A 301 8.32 -16.72 33.75
N LEU A 302 7.06 -17.08 33.56
CA LEU A 302 6.05 -17.14 34.61
C LEU A 302 5.69 -18.60 34.90
N ASP A 303 5.83 -19.00 36.15
CA ASP A 303 5.25 -20.24 36.64
C ASP A 303 3.74 -20.05 36.82
N PRO A 304 2.89 -20.88 36.16
CA PRO A 304 1.44 -20.82 36.33
C PRO A 304 0.95 -20.79 37.79
N VAL A 305 1.65 -21.45 38.72
CA VAL A 305 1.23 -21.49 40.13
C VAL A 305 1.24 -20.10 40.78
N ASP A 306 2.13 -19.22 40.33
CA ASP A 306 2.27 -17.85 40.84
C ASP A 306 1.16 -16.91 40.36
N ALA A 307 0.46 -17.31 39.29
CA ALA A 307 -0.60 -16.57 38.62
C ALA A 307 -1.99 -17.24 38.74
N PHE A 308 -2.17 -18.11 39.73
CA PHE A 308 -3.45 -18.79 39.97
C PHE A 308 -4.61 -17.82 40.20
N GLN A 309 -4.35 -16.67 40.83
CA GLN A 309 -5.32 -15.58 41.03
C GLN A 309 -5.29 -14.50 39.93
N GLY A 310 -4.57 -14.76 38.84
CA GLY A 310 -4.26 -13.77 37.80
C GLY A 310 -2.82 -13.26 37.90
N ALA A 311 -2.42 -12.49 36.90
CA ALA A 311 -1.11 -11.85 36.83
C ALA A 311 -1.25 -10.33 37.01
N VAL A 312 -0.18 -9.68 37.46
CA VAL A 312 -0.10 -8.22 37.53
C VAL A 312 1.01 -7.75 36.61
N VAL A 313 0.66 -6.88 35.67
CA VAL A 313 1.59 -6.20 34.77
C VAL A 313 1.91 -4.83 35.36
N SER A 314 3.20 -4.49 35.39
CA SER A 314 3.71 -3.23 35.92
C SER A 314 4.48 -2.47 34.85
N ILE A 315 4.26 -1.16 34.79
CA ILE A 315 4.93 -0.26 33.86
C ILE A 315 6.14 0.36 34.54
N PRO A 316 7.35 0.28 33.95
CA PRO A 316 8.57 0.81 34.57
C PRO A 316 8.50 2.32 34.83
N GLU A 317 9.06 2.77 35.96
CA GLU A 317 9.09 4.19 36.35
C GLU A 317 9.85 5.10 35.37
N ASP A 318 10.82 4.53 34.65
CA ASP A 318 11.57 5.21 33.59
C ASP A 318 10.77 5.35 32.27
N ALA A 319 9.55 4.82 32.20
CA ALA A 319 8.61 5.11 31.12
C ALA A 319 8.12 6.57 31.21
N VAL A 320 8.37 7.32 30.13
CA VAL A 320 7.98 8.73 30.00
C VAL A 320 6.49 8.81 29.70
N ILE A 321 5.70 9.00 30.76
CA ILE A 321 4.24 9.18 30.73
C ILE A 321 3.95 10.53 31.40
N LEU A 322 3.38 11.47 30.66
CA LEU A 322 3.16 12.85 31.08
C LEU A 322 1.88 12.99 31.93
N PRO A 323 1.78 14.01 32.79
CA PRO A 323 0.58 14.26 33.57
C PRO A 323 -0.67 14.41 32.69
N GLY A 324 -1.74 13.67 33.01
CA GLY A 324 -3.00 13.70 32.27
C GLY A 324 -3.08 12.73 31.09
N GLU A 325 -2.02 11.96 30.82
CA GLU A 325 -2.06 10.83 29.90
C GLU A 325 -2.64 9.59 30.60
N THR A 326 -3.21 8.67 29.82
CA THR A 326 -3.77 7.42 30.33
C THR A 326 -3.16 6.22 29.64
N VAL A 327 -3.31 5.04 30.24
CA VAL A 327 -2.58 3.84 29.80
C VAL A 327 -3.48 2.62 29.80
N ARG A 328 -3.22 1.68 28.89
CA ARG A 328 -3.75 0.31 28.98
C ARG A 328 -2.70 -0.72 28.59
N VAL A 329 -2.89 -1.97 29.03
CA VAL A 329 -1.98 -3.09 28.77
C VAL A 329 -2.63 -4.10 27.84
N GLN A 330 -1.87 -4.55 26.85
CA GLN A 330 -2.19 -5.70 26.00
C GLN A 330 -1.44 -6.94 26.48
N TRP A 331 -2.19 -8.01 26.72
CA TRP A 331 -1.72 -9.36 27.06
C TRP A 331 -1.96 -10.31 25.90
N ALA A 332 -0.87 -10.91 25.38
CA ALA A 332 -0.84 -11.71 24.16
C ALA A 332 -1.21 -10.96 22.88
N GLU A 333 -1.12 -11.63 21.73
CA GLU A 333 -1.46 -11.01 20.45
C GLU A 333 -2.97 -10.71 20.37
N PRO A 334 -3.37 -9.50 19.95
CA PRO A 334 -4.79 -9.16 19.80
C PRO A 334 -5.55 -10.17 18.94
N GLY A 335 -6.71 -10.62 19.43
CA GLY A 335 -7.55 -11.60 18.74
C GLY A 335 -7.13 -13.06 18.91
N SER A 336 -5.99 -13.35 19.54
CA SER A 336 -5.64 -14.74 19.90
C SER A 336 -6.50 -15.24 21.05
N VAL A 337 -6.70 -16.56 21.14
CA VAL A 337 -7.34 -17.18 22.32
C VAL A 337 -6.54 -16.83 23.57
N GLY A 338 -7.23 -16.41 24.63
CA GLY A 338 -6.60 -15.94 25.87
C GLY A 338 -5.96 -14.55 25.80
N SER A 339 -6.10 -13.82 24.69
CA SER A 339 -5.72 -12.40 24.65
C SER A 339 -6.61 -11.57 25.59
N PHE A 340 -6.03 -10.49 26.13
CA PHE A 340 -6.72 -9.59 27.04
C PHE A 340 -6.19 -8.18 26.91
N LEU A 341 -7.11 -7.22 26.81
CA LEU A 341 -6.82 -5.80 26.77
C LEU A 341 -7.47 -5.18 28.01
N THR A 342 -6.70 -4.44 28.79
CA THR A 342 -7.23 -3.78 29.98
C THR A 342 -8.03 -2.54 29.61
N GLU A 343 -8.88 -2.10 30.53
CA GLU A 343 -9.46 -0.76 30.46
C GLU A 343 -8.36 0.31 30.54
N ILE A 344 -8.65 1.48 29.96
CA ILE A 344 -7.79 2.66 30.04
C ILE A 344 -7.83 3.21 31.47
N ALA A 345 -6.66 3.47 32.06
CA ALA A 345 -6.54 4.00 33.41
C ALA A 345 -5.31 4.89 33.57
N ASP A 346 -5.38 5.83 34.51
CA ASP A 346 -4.21 6.51 35.06
C ASP A 346 -3.58 5.61 36.14
N SER A 347 -2.86 4.58 35.70
CA SER A 347 -2.23 3.57 36.55
C SER A 347 -0.96 3.04 35.91
N ARG A 348 -0.03 2.56 36.73
CA ARG A 348 1.15 1.79 36.31
C ARG A 348 1.04 0.30 36.65
N LEU A 349 -0.07 -0.12 37.23
CA LEU A 349 -0.35 -1.50 37.62
C LEU A 349 -1.68 -1.97 37.02
N PHE A 350 -1.63 -3.13 36.35
CA PHE A 350 -2.75 -3.68 35.60
C PHE A 350 -2.92 -5.17 35.91
N SER A 351 -4.14 -5.56 36.26
CA SER A 351 -4.48 -6.95 36.58
C SER A 351 -4.97 -7.70 35.34
N VAL A 352 -4.43 -8.89 35.12
CA VAL A 352 -4.84 -9.84 34.08
C VAL A 352 -5.55 -11.01 34.77
N PRO A 353 -6.82 -11.30 34.43
CA PRO A 353 -7.58 -12.38 35.06
C PRO A 353 -6.92 -13.76 34.90
N SER A 354 -7.10 -14.65 35.89
CA SER A 354 -6.58 -16.02 35.85
C SER A 354 -7.06 -16.81 34.62
N THR A 355 -8.29 -16.55 34.15
CA THR A 355 -8.87 -17.16 32.94
C THR A 355 -8.10 -16.83 31.66
N LYS A 356 -7.20 -15.84 31.69
CA LYS A 356 -6.36 -15.41 30.54
C LYS A 356 -4.94 -15.98 30.61
N ILE A 357 -4.61 -16.74 31.64
CA ILE A 357 -3.27 -17.33 31.84
C ILE A 357 -3.17 -18.70 31.20
N ALA A 358 -4.10 -19.60 31.53
CA ALA A 358 -4.07 -21.01 31.13
C ALA A 358 -4.03 -21.28 29.61
N PRO A 359 -4.69 -20.47 28.74
CA PRO A 359 -4.59 -20.66 27.28
C PRO A 359 -3.15 -20.59 26.72
N HIS A 360 -2.22 -20.04 27.51
CA HIS A 360 -0.84 -19.80 27.10
C HIS A 360 0.19 -20.74 27.74
N PHE A 361 -0.23 -21.82 28.41
CA PHE A 361 0.70 -22.80 28.97
C PHE A 361 1.66 -23.36 27.91
N SER A 362 2.94 -23.40 28.26
CA SER A 362 4.04 -23.81 27.38
C SER A 362 4.21 -22.93 26.13
N LYS A 363 3.67 -21.72 26.12
CA LYS A 363 3.78 -20.75 25.01
C LYS A 363 4.53 -19.50 25.44
N SER A 364 4.96 -18.72 24.45
CA SER A 364 5.47 -17.37 24.65
C SER A 364 4.54 -16.36 24.01
N ILE A 365 4.23 -15.29 24.74
CA ILE A 365 3.32 -14.24 24.33
C ILE A 365 3.98 -12.86 24.45
N PRO A 366 3.61 -11.89 23.62
CA PRO A 366 3.98 -10.50 23.85
C PRO A 366 3.10 -9.88 24.96
N VAL A 367 3.69 -8.98 25.73
CA VAL A 367 3.01 -8.07 26.65
C VAL A 367 3.55 -6.67 26.40
N TYR A 368 2.68 -5.69 26.21
CA TYR A 368 3.06 -4.29 25.97
C TYR A 368 1.95 -3.35 26.48
N TYR A 369 2.23 -2.06 26.53
CA TYR A 369 1.25 -1.04 26.91
C TYR A 369 1.16 0.09 25.89
N GLU A 370 0.04 0.79 25.95
CA GLU A 370 -0.34 1.89 25.09
C GLU A 370 -0.56 3.13 25.94
N VAL A 371 0.13 4.22 25.63
CA VAL A 371 0.00 5.53 26.30
C VAL A 371 -0.81 6.46 25.41
N PHE A 372 -1.91 7.00 25.95
CA PHE A 372 -2.79 7.92 25.26
C PHE A 372 -2.43 9.36 25.64
N GLU A 373 -1.94 10.10 24.65
CA GLU A 373 -1.65 11.53 24.74
C GLU A 373 -2.91 12.34 24.40
N ASN A 374 -3.15 13.42 25.13
CA ASN A 374 -4.26 14.33 24.81
C ASN A 374 -4.03 14.97 23.44
N SER A 375 -5.07 15.00 22.60
CA SER A 375 -5.00 15.53 21.22
C SER A 375 -4.22 14.69 20.21
N VAL A 376 -3.85 13.45 20.56
CA VAL A 376 -3.31 12.46 19.62
C VAL A 376 -4.20 11.22 19.61
N ASP A 377 -4.83 10.91 18.47
CA ASP A 377 -5.76 9.77 18.36
C ASP A 377 -5.03 8.41 18.40
N SER A 378 -3.79 8.36 17.92
CA SER A 378 -2.97 7.16 17.94
C SER A 378 -2.17 7.03 19.24
N PRO A 379 -2.28 5.91 19.99
CA PRO A 379 -1.51 5.73 21.21
C PRO A 379 -0.01 5.50 20.92
N HIS A 380 0.82 5.89 21.88
CA HIS A 380 2.24 5.56 21.88
C HIS A 380 2.43 4.15 22.41
N LEU A 381 3.11 3.29 21.63
CA LEU A 381 3.36 1.90 22.01
C LEU A 381 4.68 1.76 22.77
N SER A 382 4.66 0.93 23.82
CA SER A 382 5.88 0.48 24.47
C SER A 382 6.65 -0.53 23.64
N ASP A 383 7.93 -0.72 23.99
CA ASP A 383 8.65 -1.92 23.61
C ASP A 383 7.89 -3.17 24.11
N ARG A 384 8.01 -4.28 23.38
CA ARG A 384 7.33 -5.54 23.72
C ARG A 384 8.16 -6.36 24.72
N HIS A 385 7.49 -6.92 25.72
CA HIS A 385 8.04 -7.94 26.63
C HIS A 385 7.61 -9.33 26.17
N THR A 386 8.56 -10.26 25.99
CA THR A 386 8.26 -11.67 25.69
C THR A 386 8.09 -12.47 26.98
N LEU A 387 6.86 -12.85 27.30
CA LEU A 387 6.56 -13.68 28.46
C LEU A 387 6.40 -15.14 28.03
N SER A 388 7.26 -16.04 28.54
CA SER A 388 7.08 -17.48 28.43
C SER A 388 6.33 -18.02 29.64
N ILE A 389 5.15 -18.59 29.43
CA ILE A 389 4.36 -19.20 30.51
C ILE A 389 4.70 -20.69 30.51
N LEU A 390 5.16 -21.18 31.66
CA LEU A 390 5.57 -22.59 31.80
C LEU A 390 4.37 -23.53 31.67
N GLY A 391 4.64 -24.80 31.42
CA GLY A 391 3.62 -25.84 31.48
C GLY A 391 3.13 -26.03 32.92
N MET A 392 1.86 -26.40 33.07
CA MET A 392 1.30 -26.73 34.37
C MET A 392 1.66 -28.17 34.76
N THR A 393 1.92 -28.40 36.05
CA THR A 393 2.09 -29.73 36.63
C THR A 393 1.09 -29.95 37.76
N GLY A 394 0.97 -31.18 38.27
CA GLY A 394 0.06 -31.48 39.38
C GLY A 394 -1.40 -31.71 38.96
N PHE A 395 -1.63 -32.05 37.68
CA PHE A 395 -2.94 -32.53 37.25
C PHE A 395 -3.27 -33.89 37.90
N PRO A 396 -4.56 -34.15 38.23
CA PRO A 396 -4.99 -35.39 38.87
C PRO A 396 -4.84 -36.59 37.93
N VAL A 397 -4.85 -37.80 38.49
CA VAL A 397 -4.92 -39.03 37.71
C VAL A 397 -6.39 -39.39 37.52
N VAL A 398 -6.79 -39.75 36.30
CA VAL A 398 -8.15 -40.28 36.05
C VAL A 398 -8.40 -41.53 36.88
N GLN A 399 -9.58 -41.65 37.46
CA GLN A 399 -10.01 -42.80 38.25
C GLN A 399 -10.98 -43.65 37.42
N CYS A 400 -11.07 -44.94 37.74
CA CYS A 400 -12.03 -45.86 37.14
C CYS A 400 -12.69 -46.71 38.23
N ASP A 401 -14.02 -46.83 38.21
CA ASP A 401 -14.80 -47.59 39.18
C ASP A 401 -14.46 -49.09 39.19
N GLU A 402 -14.02 -49.63 38.05
CA GLU A 402 -13.65 -51.04 37.86
C GLU A 402 -12.16 -51.34 38.07
N VAL A 403 -11.37 -50.34 38.51
CA VAL A 403 -9.93 -50.52 38.79
C VAL A 403 -9.69 -50.67 40.29
N SER A 404 -9.15 -51.83 40.68
CA SER A 404 -8.76 -52.11 42.06
C SER A 404 -7.41 -52.84 42.10
N GLY A 405 -6.51 -52.41 42.99
CA GLY A 405 -5.17 -52.99 43.11
C GLY A 405 -4.34 -52.94 41.82
N GLY A 406 -4.57 -51.94 40.97
CA GLY A 406 -3.89 -51.78 39.67
C GLY A 406 -4.39 -52.73 38.57
N ARG A 407 -5.56 -53.35 38.76
CA ARG A 407 -6.16 -54.30 37.81
C ARG A 407 -7.55 -53.84 37.42
N LEU A 408 -7.89 -54.01 36.14
CA LEU A 408 -9.24 -53.86 35.61
C LEU A 408 -9.74 -55.26 35.24
N SER A 409 -10.79 -55.75 35.90
CA SER A 409 -11.34 -57.09 35.65
C SER A 409 -12.56 -57.00 34.73
N LEU A 410 -12.60 -57.80 33.67
CA LEU A 410 -13.78 -57.92 32.81
C LEU A 410 -14.94 -58.62 33.51
N GLN A 411 -14.67 -59.45 34.53
CA GLN A 411 -15.68 -60.12 35.35
C GLN A 411 -16.48 -59.17 36.24
N SER A 412 -15.91 -58.04 36.66
CA SER A 412 -16.63 -57.08 37.50
C SER A 412 -17.65 -56.25 36.70
N ILE A 413 -17.54 -56.24 35.37
CA ILE A 413 -18.46 -55.54 34.45
C ILE A 413 -19.50 -56.54 33.91
N ALA A 414 -20.79 -56.24 34.06
CA ALA A 414 -21.85 -57.08 33.49
C ALA A 414 -21.86 -57.04 31.94
N GLU A 415 -22.44 -58.06 31.29
CA GLU A 415 -22.61 -58.02 29.82
C GLU A 415 -23.48 -56.83 29.41
N GLY A 416 -23.01 -56.05 28.43
CA GLY A 416 -23.67 -54.83 27.97
C GLY A 416 -23.44 -53.58 28.84
N ASP A 417 -22.68 -53.70 29.94
CA ASP A 417 -22.36 -52.57 30.83
C ASP A 417 -20.98 -51.95 30.53
N TYR A 418 -20.59 -50.96 31.34
CA TYR A 418 -19.45 -50.07 31.12
C TYR A 418 -18.60 -49.91 32.37
N ALA A 419 -17.30 -49.70 32.18
CA ALA A 419 -16.44 -49.07 33.19
C ALA A 419 -16.53 -47.54 33.04
N ARG A 420 -16.68 -46.83 34.16
CA ARG A 420 -16.81 -45.36 34.20
C ARG A 420 -15.50 -44.75 34.65
N PHE A 421 -15.12 -43.66 34.00
CA PHE A 421 -13.99 -42.85 34.37
C PHE A 421 -14.46 -41.58 35.07
N THR A 422 -13.77 -41.18 36.13
CA THR A 422 -13.99 -39.88 36.79
C THR A 422 -12.69 -39.12 36.92
N LEU A 423 -12.77 -37.79 36.96
CA LEU A 423 -11.63 -36.92 37.05
C LEU A 423 -11.85 -35.88 38.14
N ASP A 424 -10.92 -35.77 39.08
CA ASP A 424 -10.95 -34.74 40.12
C ASP A 424 -10.70 -33.35 39.50
N SER A 425 -11.06 -32.30 40.24
CA SER A 425 -10.79 -30.92 39.84
C SER A 425 -9.30 -30.66 39.62
N TRP A 426 -8.97 -29.73 38.72
CA TRP A 426 -7.60 -29.32 38.44
C TRP A 426 -7.41 -27.81 38.47
N SER A 427 -6.14 -27.38 38.57
CA SER A 427 -5.78 -25.97 38.56
C SER A 427 -6.22 -25.29 37.27
N PHE A 428 -6.85 -24.12 37.38
CA PHE A 428 -7.46 -23.36 36.28
C PHE A 428 -8.66 -24.01 35.61
N MET A 429 -9.29 -25.04 36.18
CA MET A 429 -10.50 -25.66 35.61
C MET A 429 -11.59 -24.63 35.28
N GLY A 430 -12.17 -24.74 34.09
CA GLY A 430 -13.16 -23.83 33.54
C GLY A 430 -14.02 -24.51 32.49
N THR A 431 -15.27 -24.05 32.33
CA THR A 431 -16.24 -24.65 31.40
C THR A 431 -15.98 -24.33 29.92
N ASP A 432 -14.99 -23.48 29.65
CA ASP A 432 -14.49 -23.12 28.33
C ASP A 432 -13.37 -24.06 27.83
N GLN A 433 -13.02 -25.07 28.63
CA GLN A 433 -12.00 -26.07 28.33
C GLN A 433 -12.58 -27.33 27.70
N PHE A 434 -11.71 -28.11 27.06
CA PHE A 434 -12.05 -29.38 26.44
C PHE A 434 -11.16 -30.48 26.99
N VAL A 435 -11.74 -31.65 27.28
CA VAL A 435 -11.05 -32.83 27.79
C VAL A 435 -11.22 -33.97 26.79
N SER A 436 -10.12 -34.68 26.53
CA SER A 436 -10.14 -35.92 25.74
C SER A 436 -9.53 -37.05 26.56
N VAL A 437 -10.18 -38.20 26.51
CA VAL A 437 -9.81 -39.43 27.25
C VAL A 437 -9.68 -40.55 26.26
N GLU A 438 -8.51 -41.20 26.24
CA GLU A 438 -8.22 -42.31 25.34
C GLU A 438 -7.65 -43.49 26.13
N VAL A 439 -8.10 -44.70 25.81
CA VAL A 439 -7.52 -45.94 26.35
C VAL A 439 -6.62 -46.55 25.28
N HIS A 440 -5.33 -46.62 25.58
CA HIS A 440 -4.31 -47.23 24.74
C HIS A 440 -3.96 -48.62 25.27
N GLY A 441 -3.68 -49.57 24.38
CA GLY A 441 -3.31 -50.93 24.76
C GLY A 441 -2.96 -51.79 23.56
N VAL A 442 -2.84 -53.09 23.77
CA VAL A 442 -2.58 -54.07 22.70
C VAL A 442 -3.89 -54.73 22.28
N GLY A 443 -4.18 -54.83 20.99
CA GLY A 443 -5.37 -55.48 20.46
C GLY A 443 -5.32 -57.00 20.60
N SER A 444 -6.45 -57.63 20.90
CA SER A 444 -6.56 -59.10 21.05
C SER A 444 -6.63 -59.85 19.72
N ALA A 445 -6.93 -59.14 18.61
CA ALA A 445 -7.09 -59.75 17.29
C ALA A 445 -5.75 -59.94 16.54
N ASP A 446 -4.84 -58.98 16.67
CA ASP A 446 -3.62 -58.84 15.85
C ASP A 446 -2.35 -58.57 16.67
N ASN A 447 -2.46 -58.39 17.99
CA ASN A 447 -1.39 -57.94 18.88
C ASN A 447 -0.78 -56.58 18.48
N GLU A 448 -1.52 -55.73 17.76
CA GLU A 448 -1.08 -54.37 17.40
C GLU A 448 -1.59 -53.32 18.40
N SER A 449 -1.17 -52.06 18.23
CA SER A 449 -1.62 -50.97 19.09
C SER A 449 -3.09 -50.66 18.85
N LEU A 450 -3.91 -50.75 19.90
CA LEU A 450 -5.32 -50.38 19.88
C LEU A 450 -5.54 -49.11 20.70
N VAL A 451 -6.33 -48.19 20.14
CA VAL A 451 -6.79 -46.97 20.83
C VAL A 451 -8.31 -46.92 20.79
N VAL A 452 -8.93 -46.74 21.95
CA VAL A 452 -10.37 -46.49 22.08
C VAL A 452 -10.56 -45.09 22.66
N SER A 453 -11.23 -44.21 21.91
CA SER A 453 -11.62 -42.89 22.40
C SER A 453 -12.83 -43.02 23.32
N VAL A 454 -12.68 -42.54 24.54
CA VAL A 454 -13.73 -42.52 25.59
C VAL A 454 -14.44 -41.17 25.58
N LEU A 455 -13.67 -40.10 25.52
CA LEU A 455 -14.13 -38.73 25.31
C LEU A 455 -13.24 -38.10 24.24
N ASP A 456 -13.87 -37.39 23.31
CA ASP A 456 -13.20 -36.66 22.23
C ASP A 456 -13.68 -35.22 22.25
N ASP A 457 -12.74 -34.29 22.48
CA ASP A 457 -12.96 -32.84 22.55
C ASP A 457 -14.22 -32.48 23.36
N TYR A 458 -14.37 -33.11 24.52
CA TYR A 458 -15.58 -32.97 25.34
C TYR A 458 -15.49 -31.71 26.19
N PRO A 459 -16.46 -30.76 26.10
CA PRO A 459 -16.42 -29.54 26.89
C PRO A 459 -16.59 -29.87 28.39
N VAL A 460 -15.80 -29.21 29.24
CA VAL A 460 -15.90 -29.37 30.68
C VAL A 460 -17.29 -28.91 31.15
N PRO A 461 -18.14 -29.79 31.71
CA PRO A 461 -19.55 -29.50 31.89
C PRO A 461 -19.83 -28.53 33.04
N LEU A 462 -18.99 -28.53 34.06
CA LEU A 462 -19.08 -27.69 35.25
C LEU A 462 -17.70 -27.58 35.91
N VAL A 463 -17.50 -26.56 36.75
CA VAL A 463 -16.37 -26.51 37.67
C VAL A 463 -16.83 -27.16 38.98
N GLY A 464 -16.27 -28.31 39.33
CA GLY A 464 -16.66 -29.08 40.51
C GLY A 464 -15.55 -30.01 40.95
N ASP A 465 -15.67 -30.53 42.17
CA ASP A 465 -14.61 -31.31 42.82
C ASP A 465 -14.26 -32.61 42.07
N ASN A 466 -15.24 -33.19 41.36
CA ASN A 466 -15.09 -34.38 40.55
C ASN A 466 -16.10 -34.33 39.38
N ILE A 467 -15.68 -34.76 38.19
CA ILE A 467 -16.50 -34.80 36.97
C ILE A 467 -16.51 -36.20 36.34
N ASP A 468 -17.59 -36.51 35.63
CA ASP A 468 -17.66 -37.68 34.75
C ASP A 468 -16.67 -37.49 33.58
N ALA A 469 -15.77 -38.47 33.41
CA ALA A 469 -14.75 -38.50 32.37
C ALA A 469 -15.05 -39.58 31.31
N GLY A 470 -16.33 -39.96 31.20
CA GLY A 470 -16.84 -40.87 30.18
C GLY A 470 -16.79 -42.33 30.60
N ARG A 471 -17.13 -43.20 29.65
CA ARG A 471 -17.30 -44.63 29.92
C ARG A 471 -16.82 -45.48 28.75
N ILE A 472 -16.24 -46.63 29.05
CA ILE A 472 -15.82 -47.62 28.04
C ILE A 472 -16.63 -48.89 28.19
N SER A 473 -17.17 -49.40 27.08
CA SER A 473 -18.03 -50.59 27.09
C SER A 473 -17.21 -51.85 27.37
N LYS A 474 -17.83 -52.85 28.00
CA LYS A 474 -17.20 -54.19 28.13
C LYS A 474 -16.79 -54.75 26.77
N THR A 475 -17.63 -54.54 25.74
CA THR A 475 -17.34 -54.94 24.36
C THR A 475 -16.05 -54.32 23.85
N ASP A 476 -15.84 -53.02 24.10
CA ASP A 476 -14.60 -52.36 23.69
C ASP A 476 -13.39 -52.85 24.49
N LEU A 477 -13.56 -53.07 25.79
CA LEU A 477 -12.50 -53.62 26.64
C LEU A 477 -12.06 -55.03 26.19
N THR A 478 -12.98 -55.87 25.69
CA THR A 478 -12.64 -57.22 25.18
C THR A 478 -11.80 -57.20 23.89
N ARG A 479 -11.73 -56.06 23.21
CA ARG A 479 -10.85 -55.88 22.04
C ARG A 479 -9.38 -55.75 22.42
N PHE A 480 -9.08 -55.50 23.69
CA PHE A 480 -7.71 -55.47 24.20
C PHE A 480 -7.24 -56.86 24.67
N LEU A 481 -5.93 -57.12 24.57
CA LEU A 481 -5.30 -58.37 24.96
C LEU A 481 -5.23 -58.51 26.48
N ILE A 482 -5.88 -59.56 27.01
CA ILE A 482 -5.87 -59.86 28.44
C ILE A 482 -4.44 -60.16 28.93
N GLY A 483 -4.12 -59.69 30.14
CA GLY A 483 -2.80 -59.83 30.74
C GLY A 483 -1.82 -58.71 30.36
N THR A 484 -2.22 -57.78 29.49
CA THR A 484 -1.42 -56.61 29.12
C THR A 484 -1.84 -55.36 29.90
N GLN A 485 -0.93 -54.38 29.96
CA GLN A 485 -1.19 -53.08 30.59
C GLN A 485 -1.94 -52.16 29.62
N LEU A 486 -3.02 -51.55 30.09
CA LEU A 486 -3.68 -50.43 29.45
C LEU A 486 -3.03 -49.11 29.89
N ASP A 487 -3.09 -48.08 29.06
CA ASP A 487 -2.62 -46.72 29.34
C ASP A 487 -3.78 -45.76 29.05
N VAL A 488 -4.51 -45.38 30.10
CA VAL A 488 -5.61 -44.41 30.01
C VAL A 488 -5.01 -43.02 30.08
N ARG A 489 -5.05 -42.30 28.96
CA ARG A 489 -4.48 -40.97 28.79
C ARG A 489 -5.58 -39.93 28.82
N VAL A 490 -5.37 -38.89 29.64
CA VAL A 490 -6.23 -37.72 29.68
C VAL A 490 -5.43 -36.50 29.25
N ARG A 491 -6.06 -35.65 28.45
CA ARG A 491 -5.51 -34.36 28.04
C ARG A 491 -6.57 -33.29 28.12
N VAL A 492 -6.17 -32.06 28.45
CA VAL A 492 -7.04 -30.89 28.48
C VAL A 492 -6.54 -29.82 27.52
N SER A 493 -7.44 -29.13 26.84
CA SER A 493 -7.16 -27.90 26.10
C SER A 493 -7.74 -26.70 26.83
N PHE A 494 -6.90 -25.67 26.99
CA PHE A 494 -7.25 -24.36 27.54
C PHE A 494 -7.45 -23.29 26.47
N ASP A 495 -7.33 -23.66 25.20
CA ASP A 495 -7.17 -22.72 24.09
C ASP A 495 -8.01 -23.11 22.88
N GLN A 496 -9.22 -23.62 23.12
CA GLN A 496 -10.17 -24.04 22.07
C GLN A 496 -9.58 -25.11 21.15
N THR A 497 -9.06 -26.19 21.76
CA THR A 497 -8.49 -27.39 21.13
C THR A 497 -7.22 -27.18 20.29
N LEU A 498 -6.64 -25.97 20.31
CA LEU A 498 -5.39 -25.65 19.60
C LEU A 498 -4.16 -26.36 20.19
N SER A 499 -4.12 -26.54 21.51
CA SER A 499 -3.07 -27.29 22.18
C SER A 499 -3.61 -28.08 23.38
N TRP A 500 -2.85 -29.10 23.78
CA TRP A 500 -3.28 -30.09 24.75
C TRP A 500 -2.22 -30.31 25.82
N GLN A 501 -2.63 -30.20 27.09
CA GLN A 501 -1.81 -30.48 28.26
C GLN A 501 -2.12 -31.89 28.79
N PRO A 502 -1.10 -32.75 28.94
CA PRO A 502 -1.32 -34.13 29.39
C PRO A 502 -1.49 -34.20 30.92
N PHE A 503 -2.41 -35.06 31.35
CA PHE A 503 -2.53 -35.49 32.74
C PHE A 503 -1.66 -36.76 32.94
N PRO A 504 -1.28 -37.10 34.18
CA PRO A 504 -0.68 -38.40 34.43
C PRO A 504 -1.65 -39.55 34.08
N SER A 505 -1.16 -40.59 33.42
CA SER A 505 -1.99 -41.72 32.98
C SER A 505 -2.39 -42.67 34.12
N LEU A 506 -3.57 -43.27 34.01
CA LEU A 506 -3.95 -44.46 34.77
C LEU A 506 -3.52 -45.72 33.99
N ARG A 507 -2.80 -46.64 34.64
CA ARG A 507 -2.18 -47.80 33.95
C ARG A 507 -2.54 -49.18 34.54
N PRO A 508 -3.79 -49.63 34.43
CA PRO A 508 -4.22 -50.91 34.96
C PRO A 508 -3.82 -52.06 34.05
N THR A 509 -3.59 -53.24 34.62
CA THR A 509 -3.49 -54.49 33.83
C THR A 509 -4.89 -55.05 33.60
N LEU A 510 -5.20 -55.41 32.36
CA LEU A 510 -6.50 -56.00 31.99
C LEU A 510 -6.54 -57.48 32.38
N TYR A 511 -7.57 -57.89 33.11
CA TYR A 511 -7.82 -59.26 33.53
C TYR A 511 -9.18 -59.76 33.06
N ALA A 512 -9.27 -61.07 32.83
CA ALA A 512 -10.53 -61.75 32.57
C ALA A 512 -11.45 -61.70 33.79
#